data_AF-A0A843G770-F1
#
_entry.id   AF-A0A843G770-F1
#
_cell.length_a   1.000
_cell.length_b   1.000
_cell.length_c   1.000
_cell.angle_alpha   90.00
_cell.angle_beta   90.00
_cell.angle_gamma   90.00
#
_symmetry.space_group_name_H-M   'P 1'
#
loop_
_entity.id
_entity.type
_entity.pdbx_description
1 polymer ?
#
loop_
_entity_poly.entity_id
_entity_poly.type
_entity_poly.pdbx_seq_one_letter_code
_entity_poly.pdbx_strand_id
1 'polypeptide(L)'
;MNTAEALIKLLEDDSVKHIFGHPGEQILPFYKALKDSSIEHILTRHEQGAAHAADAYARSSGNYGLCISTAGPGAMNLVMGVTTAFKDSVPLLVITGDNDYSKKDEDIFQNSPINSVFENITIKSFHPSSGKSAIFNLIEALVMLHKYPKGPVHINLSKDVLLEGIDFDDVDLNGIIDSFDHDIFEGIDSNLEIFDEKISSFDDFHELVNIFDDHFIYYGGKLVFRDDFTKNFNSFSKNNASDVDNNINLAIDKFKLSRKPLVVVGNGIVWGKAIDKLSTFVSKTWVPIATTFHSKGIISESDKLNLGIVGLRGTSLANYAYENSDCILVLGARLSERTIASCEYDDVKDRIIHVNIDEDCLKGNIDISMDASDFLDLLLSEIQSNDYKDKEFILYNDWINEIYSHYEELIVDGIDEV
;
A
#
# COMPACT_ATOMS: atom_id res chain seq x y z
N MET A 1 -27.74 5.89 -17.18
CA MET A 1 -27.82 6.11 -15.70
C MET A 1 -27.12 7.43 -15.39
N ASN A 2 -27.19 7.96 -14.17
CA ASN A 2 -26.38 9.13 -13.80
C ASN A 2 -24.99 8.70 -13.29
N THR A 3 -24.07 9.66 -13.17
CA THR A 3 -22.71 9.43 -12.66
C THR A 3 -22.70 8.74 -11.30
N ALA A 4 -23.55 9.16 -10.35
CA ALA A 4 -23.58 8.55 -9.03
C ALA A 4 -23.94 7.05 -9.06
N GLU A 5 -24.88 6.65 -9.92
CA GLU A 5 -25.26 5.26 -10.15
C GLU A 5 -24.08 4.45 -10.72
N ALA A 6 -23.32 5.05 -11.66
CA ALA A 6 -22.11 4.42 -12.20
C ALA A 6 -21.01 4.24 -11.14
N LEU A 7 -20.71 5.27 -10.34
CA LEU A 7 -19.69 5.19 -9.30
C LEU A 7 -20.01 4.11 -8.26
N ILE A 8 -21.28 3.98 -7.86
CA ILE A 8 -21.70 2.93 -6.92
C ILE A 8 -21.51 1.54 -7.51
N LYS A 9 -21.89 1.32 -8.76
CA LYS A 9 -21.74 0.02 -9.41
C LYS A 9 -20.25 -0.35 -9.58
N LEU A 10 -19.37 0.60 -9.87
CA LEU A 10 -17.91 0.37 -9.83
C LEU A 10 -17.42 -0.08 -8.46
N LEU A 11 -17.91 0.54 -7.38
CA LEU A 11 -17.54 0.14 -6.02
C LEU A 11 -18.09 -1.25 -5.66
N GLU A 12 -19.28 -1.61 -6.14
CA GLU A 12 -19.81 -2.97 -5.99
C GLU A 12 -18.97 -4.00 -6.74
N ASP A 13 -18.58 -3.67 -7.97
CA ASP A 13 -17.69 -4.50 -8.79
C ASP A 13 -16.25 -4.49 -8.28
N ASP A 14 -15.86 -3.56 -7.41
CA ASP A 14 -14.61 -3.66 -6.63
C ASP A 14 -14.79 -4.43 -5.32
N SER A 15 -15.95 -5.06 -5.11
CA SER A 15 -16.31 -5.79 -3.90
C SER A 15 -16.25 -4.96 -2.61
N VAL A 16 -16.52 -3.64 -2.70
CA VAL A 16 -16.68 -2.80 -1.51
C VAL A 16 -17.85 -3.29 -0.68
N LYS A 17 -17.59 -3.56 0.60
CA LYS A 17 -18.63 -4.04 1.53
C LYS A 17 -19.19 -2.95 2.42
N HIS A 18 -18.33 -2.04 2.87
CA HIS A 18 -18.67 -1.05 3.89
C HIS A 18 -18.22 0.35 3.49
N ILE A 19 -19.12 1.31 3.66
CA ILE A 19 -18.84 2.75 3.55
C ILE A 19 -19.14 3.42 4.88
N PHE A 20 -18.16 4.13 5.42
CA PHE A 20 -18.31 4.87 6.68
C PHE A 20 -18.55 6.33 6.38
N GLY A 21 -19.63 6.93 6.89
CA GLY A 21 -19.90 8.31 6.51
C GLY A 21 -20.98 9.03 7.28
N HIS A 22 -21.17 10.28 6.88
CA HIS A 22 -22.31 11.10 7.27
C HIS A 22 -22.88 11.79 6.02
N PRO A 23 -24.20 11.70 5.75
CA PRO A 23 -24.80 12.32 4.57
C PRO A 23 -24.87 13.84 4.70
N GLY A 24 -25.00 14.51 3.56
CA GLY A 24 -25.29 15.94 3.45
C GLY A 24 -25.60 16.35 2.01
N GLU A 25 -26.06 17.59 1.83
CA GLU A 25 -26.74 18.05 0.62
C GLU A 25 -25.97 17.82 -0.69
N GLN A 26 -24.67 18.13 -0.70
CA GLN A 26 -23.83 18.08 -1.90
C GLN A 26 -23.55 16.64 -2.35
N ILE A 27 -23.50 15.69 -1.42
CA ILE A 27 -23.22 14.28 -1.70
C ILE A 27 -24.50 13.41 -1.78
N LEU A 28 -25.69 14.00 -1.64
CA LEU A 28 -26.97 13.28 -1.67
C LEU A 28 -27.19 12.40 -2.92
N PRO A 29 -26.80 12.80 -4.15
CA PRO A 29 -26.94 11.92 -5.31
C PRO A 29 -26.24 10.57 -5.13
N PHE A 30 -25.04 10.58 -4.53
CA PHE A 30 -24.30 9.36 -4.19
C PHE A 30 -25.06 8.48 -3.19
N TYR A 31 -25.57 9.07 -2.11
CA TYR A 31 -26.38 8.33 -1.12
C TYR A 31 -27.70 7.80 -1.69
N LYS A 32 -28.27 8.48 -2.69
CA LYS A 32 -29.46 8.01 -3.38
C LYS A 32 -29.17 6.76 -4.20
N ALA A 33 -28.05 6.73 -4.93
CA ALA A 33 -27.60 5.55 -5.66
C ALA A 33 -27.20 4.40 -4.70
N LEU A 34 -26.50 4.73 -3.60
CA LEU A 34 -26.07 3.76 -2.58
C LEU A 34 -27.24 2.97 -1.98
N LYS A 35 -28.43 3.58 -1.86
CA LYS A 35 -29.62 2.97 -1.26
C LYS A 35 -30.02 1.65 -1.92
N ASP A 36 -29.85 1.54 -3.23
CA ASP A 36 -30.27 0.39 -4.02
C ASP A 36 -29.11 -0.61 -4.28
N SER A 37 -27.94 -0.37 -3.67
CA SER A 37 -26.75 -1.21 -3.77
C SER A 37 -26.67 -2.29 -2.68
N SER A 38 -25.73 -3.20 -2.84
CA SER A 38 -25.30 -4.21 -1.88
C SER A 38 -24.35 -3.70 -0.80
N ILE A 39 -23.83 -2.47 -0.94
CA ILE A 39 -22.85 -1.87 -0.03
C ILE A 39 -23.54 -1.42 1.26
N GLU A 40 -23.01 -1.84 2.41
CA GLU A 40 -23.52 -1.41 3.71
C GLU A 40 -22.98 -0.03 4.11
N HIS A 41 -23.88 0.94 4.26
CA HIS A 41 -23.53 2.25 4.81
C HIS A 41 -23.55 2.24 6.35
N ILE A 42 -22.39 2.45 6.96
CA ILE A 42 -22.23 2.64 8.40
C ILE A 42 -22.33 4.14 8.72
N LEU A 43 -23.53 4.57 9.11
CA LEU A 43 -23.78 5.95 9.55
C LEU A 43 -23.03 6.23 10.85
N THR A 44 -22.12 7.18 10.79
CA THR A 44 -21.40 7.68 11.97
C THR A 44 -22.10 8.90 12.58
N ARG A 45 -21.69 9.28 13.80
CA ARG A 45 -22.18 10.49 14.48
C ARG A 45 -21.28 11.70 14.26
N HIS A 46 -20.14 11.52 13.60
CA HIS A 46 -19.18 12.56 13.27
C HIS A 46 -18.25 12.03 12.17
N GLU A 47 -17.91 12.84 11.18
CA GLU A 47 -17.12 12.41 10.02
C GLU A 47 -15.71 12.00 10.41
N GLN A 48 -15.10 12.65 11.41
CA GLN A 48 -13.83 12.17 11.99
C GLN A 48 -13.93 10.69 12.43
N GLY A 49 -15.06 10.29 13.00
CA GLY A 49 -15.32 8.90 13.37
C GLY A 49 -15.45 7.99 12.14
N ALA A 50 -15.98 8.49 11.03
CA ALA A 50 -16.02 7.77 9.75
C ALA A 50 -14.62 7.53 9.19
N ALA A 51 -13.76 8.55 9.17
CA ALA A 51 -12.39 8.42 8.69
C ALA A 51 -11.58 7.41 9.54
N HIS A 52 -11.68 7.47 10.87
CA HIS A 52 -11.00 6.50 11.74
C HIS A 52 -11.61 5.08 11.67
N ALA A 53 -12.92 4.96 11.43
CA ALA A 53 -13.54 3.66 11.23
C ALA A 53 -13.08 3.02 9.90
N ALA A 54 -12.95 3.81 8.84
CA ALA A 54 -12.39 3.35 7.57
C ALA A 54 -10.91 2.95 7.72
N ASP A 55 -10.10 3.72 8.44
CA ASP A 55 -8.70 3.35 8.79
C ASP A 55 -8.64 2.02 9.54
N ALA A 56 -9.47 1.85 10.58
CA ALA A 56 -9.53 0.60 11.33
C ALA A 56 -10.00 -0.59 10.49
N TYR A 57 -11.00 -0.38 9.61
CA TYR A 57 -11.46 -1.39 8.67
C TYR A 57 -10.34 -1.82 7.72
N ALA A 58 -9.57 -0.86 7.19
CA ALA A 58 -8.47 -1.17 6.28
C ALA A 58 -7.43 -2.08 6.96
N ARG A 59 -6.98 -1.68 8.16
CA ARG A 59 -5.98 -2.42 8.94
C ARG A 59 -6.43 -3.82 9.35
N SER A 60 -7.71 -3.98 9.70
CA SER A 60 -8.23 -5.25 10.20
C SER A 60 -8.63 -6.22 9.09
N SER A 61 -8.97 -5.70 7.90
CA SER A 61 -9.41 -6.53 6.77
C SER A 61 -8.31 -6.82 5.75
N GLY A 62 -7.24 -6.01 5.70
CA GLY A 62 -6.23 -6.06 4.64
C GLY A 62 -6.70 -5.48 3.30
N ASN A 63 -7.93 -4.95 3.23
CA ASN A 63 -8.45 -4.18 2.09
C ASN A 63 -8.29 -2.68 2.36
N TYR A 64 -8.62 -1.82 1.39
CA TYR A 64 -8.74 -0.39 1.65
C TYR A 64 -10.04 -0.06 2.40
N GLY A 65 -10.03 1.03 3.15
CA GLY A 65 -11.22 1.58 3.81
C GLY A 65 -11.86 2.68 2.98
N LEU A 66 -13.18 2.84 3.04
CA LEU A 66 -13.89 3.91 2.33
C LEU A 66 -14.61 4.82 3.32
N CYS A 67 -14.24 6.11 3.35
CA CYS A 67 -14.98 7.12 4.10
C CYS A 67 -15.58 8.19 3.17
N ILE A 68 -16.77 8.67 3.53
CA ILE A 68 -17.53 9.63 2.71
C ILE A 68 -18.17 10.74 3.54
N SER A 69 -18.16 11.96 3.01
CA SER A 69 -18.83 13.11 3.59
C SER A 69 -19.37 14.08 2.53
N THR A 70 -20.26 14.99 2.95
CA THR A 70 -20.62 16.20 2.19
C THR A 70 -19.51 17.26 2.20
N ALA A 71 -19.75 18.35 1.48
CA ALA A 71 -18.90 19.53 1.37
C ALA A 71 -18.65 20.27 2.70
N GLY A 72 -17.81 21.30 2.63
CA GLY A 72 -17.56 22.25 3.70
C GLY A 72 -17.18 21.57 5.03
N PRO A 73 -17.95 21.76 6.11
CA PRO A 73 -17.60 21.25 7.44
C PRO A 73 -17.51 19.72 7.49
N GLY A 74 -18.31 19.00 6.70
CA GLY A 74 -18.26 17.54 6.69
C GLY A 74 -16.90 17.05 6.16
N ALA A 75 -16.49 17.54 4.99
CA ALA A 75 -15.19 17.24 4.40
C ALA A 75 -14.05 17.63 5.35
N MET A 76 -14.11 18.83 5.95
CA MET A 76 -13.09 19.29 6.90
C MET A 76 -13.00 18.41 8.15
N ASN A 77 -14.10 17.81 8.59
CA ASN A 77 -14.11 16.88 9.73
C ASN A 77 -13.42 15.54 9.43
N LEU A 78 -13.23 15.15 8.17
CA LEU A 78 -12.47 13.95 7.80
C LEU A 78 -10.95 14.12 7.94
N VAL A 79 -10.46 15.37 7.88
CA VAL A 79 -9.02 15.71 7.77
C VAL A 79 -8.15 15.01 8.80
N MET A 80 -8.57 14.96 10.05
CA MET A 80 -7.78 14.34 11.12
C MET A 80 -7.56 12.84 10.89
N GLY A 81 -8.62 12.10 10.55
CA GLY A 81 -8.50 10.66 10.30
C GLY A 81 -7.77 10.34 9.01
N VAL A 82 -8.00 11.14 7.96
CA VAL A 82 -7.28 10.99 6.68
C VAL A 82 -5.78 11.29 6.85
N THR A 83 -5.42 12.30 7.65
CA THR A 83 -4.01 12.59 7.96
C THR A 83 -3.33 11.45 8.73
N THR A 84 -4.04 10.79 9.66
CA THR A 84 -3.53 9.59 10.33
C THR A 84 -3.23 8.49 9.32
N ALA A 85 -4.18 8.16 8.45
CA ALA A 85 -4.01 7.15 7.40
C ALA A 85 -2.86 7.51 6.45
N PHE A 86 -2.71 8.79 6.08
CA PHE A 86 -1.62 9.26 5.23
C PHE A 86 -0.24 9.06 5.85
N LYS A 87 -0.09 9.39 7.15
CA LYS A 87 1.19 9.21 7.84
C LYS A 87 1.55 7.73 8.03
N ASP A 88 0.55 6.88 8.19
CA ASP A 88 0.75 5.44 8.42
C ASP A 88 0.69 4.61 7.13
N SER A 89 0.55 5.25 5.96
CA SER A 89 0.36 4.59 4.66
C SER A 89 -0.76 3.55 4.68
N VAL A 90 -1.91 3.94 5.23
CA VAL A 90 -3.13 3.13 5.20
C VAL A 90 -3.92 3.45 3.93
N PRO A 91 -4.27 2.46 3.11
CA PRO A 91 -5.03 2.68 1.90
C PRO A 91 -6.47 3.05 2.25
N LEU A 92 -6.88 4.26 1.91
CA LEU A 92 -8.27 4.73 2.05
C LEU A 92 -8.76 5.37 0.75
N LEU A 93 -9.99 5.08 0.37
CA LEU A 93 -10.75 5.90 -0.57
C LEU A 93 -11.55 6.95 0.21
N VAL A 94 -11.23 8.22 -0.01
CA VAL A 94 -11.89 9.36 0.64
C VAL A 94 -12.76 10.07 -0.38
N ILE A 95 -14.08 10.06 -0.16
CA ILE A 95 -15.03 10.74 -1.06
C ILE A 95 -15.63 11.95 -0.34
N THR A 96 -15.56 13.12 -0.97
CA THR A 96 -16.29 14.30 -0.51
C THR A 96 -17.27 14.78 -1.57
N GLY A 97 -18.41 15.31 -1.15
CA GLY A 97 -19.26 16.12 -2.01
C GLY A 97 -18.75 17.55 -2.09
N ASP A 98 -19.08 18.24 -3.18
CA ASP A 98 -18.92 19.68 -3.30
C ASP A 98 -20.11 20.34 -3.98
N ASN A 99 -20.17 21.67 -3.92
CA ASN A 99 -21.09 22.46 -4.70
C ASN A 99 -20.88 22.25 -6.20
N ASP A 100 -21.86 22.69 -7.01
CA ASP A 100 -21.81 22.60 -8.46
C ASP A 100 -20.46 23.12 -9.00
N TYR A 101 -19.84 22.37 -9.92
CA TYR A 101 -18.52 22.67 -10.44
C TYR A 101 -18.46 24.08 -11.07
N SER A 102 -19.58 24.51 -11.67
CA SER A 102 -19.75 25.86 -12.23
C SER A 102 -19.63 27.00 -11.21
N LYS A 103 -19.76 26.73 -9.91
CA LYS A 103 -19.71 27.71 -8.81
C LYS A 103 -18.48 27.57 -7.92
N LYS A 104 -17.48 26.79 -8.33
CA LYS A 104 -16.28 26.48 -7.54
C LYS A 104 -15.50 27.73 -7.06
N ASP A 105 -15.59 28.83 -7.81
CA ASP A 105 -14.90 30.10 -7.51
C ASP A 105 -15.80 31.11 -6.78
N GLU A 106 -17.02 30.74 -6.41
CA GLU A 106 -17.99 31.61 -5.72
C GLU A 106 -18.03 31.32 -4.21
N ASP A 107 -18.09 32.36 -3.37
CA ASP A 107 -18.31 32.21 -1.93
C ASP A 107 -19.79 31.90 -1.63
N ILE A 108 -20.10 30.60 -1.66
CA ILE A 108 -21.44 30.06 -1.44
C ILE A 108 -21.49 29.18 -0.18
N PHE A 109 -22.71 28.83 0.22
CA PHE A 109 -22.95 28.00 1.40
C PHE A 109 -22.12 26.71 1.38
N GLN A 110 -21.41 26.44 2.48
CA GLN A 110 -20.51 25.28 2.64
C GLN A 110 -19.35 25.22 1.61
N ASN A 111 -18.97 26.33 1.00
CA ASN A 111 -17.68 26.43 0.33
C ASN A 111 -16.55 26.32 1.37
N SER A 112 -15.54 25.51 1.08
CA SER A 112 -14.29 25.39 1.83
C SER A 112 -13.18 24.95 0.88
N PRO A 113 -11.89 25.19 1.20
CA PRO A 113 -10.77 24.82 0.34
C PRO A 113 -10.48 23.31 0.42
N ILE A 114 -11.47 22.46 0.14
CA ILE A 114 -11.41 21.00 0.21
C ILE A 114 -10.21 20.49 -0.58
N ASN A 115 -10.15 20.88 -1.85
CA ASN A 115 -9.11 20.49 -2.79
C ASN A 115 -7.70 20.71 -2.25
N SER A 116 -7.36 21.96 -1.90
CA SER A 116 -6.04 22.32 -1.40
C SER A 116 -5.69 21.66 -0.06
N VAL A 117 -6.68 21.37 0.79
CA VAL A 117 -6.44 20.65 2.05
C VAL A 117 -6.10 19.19 1.77
N PHE A 118 -6.92 18.51 0.97
CA PHE A 118 -6.75 17.07 0.72
C PHE A 118 -5.53 16.75 -0.16
N GLU A 119 -5.13 17.64 -1.07
CA GLU A 119 -3.87 17.52 -1.83
C GLU A 119 -2.63 17.36 -0.94
N ASN A 120 -2.64 17.88 0.29
CA ASN A 120 -1.49 17.83 1.21
C ASN A 120 -1.53 16.66 2.21
N ILE A 121 -2.63 15.90 2.25
CA ILE A 121 -2.84 14.80 3.20
C ILE A 121 -3.31 13.52 2.50
N THR A 122 -3.14 13.44 1.18
CA THR A 122 -3.44 12.25 0.37
C THR A 122 -2.33 12.01 -0.64
N ILE A 123 -2.26 10.78 -1.15
CA ILE A 123 -1.32 10.42 -2.21
C ILE A 123 -1.74 11.08 -3.52
N LYS A 124 -3.05 11.15 -3.77
CA LYS A 124 -3.64 11.84 -4.92
C LYS A 124 -5.04 12.35 -4.56
N SER A 125 -5.39 13.50 -5.12
CA SER A 125 -6.63 14.21 -4.86
C SER A 125 -7.24 14.62 -6.20
N PHE A 126 -8.44 14.11 -6.51
CA PHE A 126 -9.09 14.28 -7.81
C PHE A 126 -10.30 15.21 -7.73
N HIS A 127 -10.43 16.08 -8.74
CA HIS A 127 -11.47 17.13 -8.79
C HIS A 127 -12.17 17.09 -10.16
N PRO A 128 -12.90 16.00 -10.46
CA PRO A 128 -13.51 15.79 -11.77
C PRO A 128 -14.51 16.91 -12.10
N SER A 129 -14.49 17.33 -13.37
CA SER A 129 -15.34 18.40 -13.91
C SER A 129 -16.52 17.88 -14.72
N SER A 130 -16.63 16.55 -14.87
CA SER A 130 -17.64 15.85 -15.65
C SER A 130 -17.84 14.44 -15.14
N GLY A 131 -18.99 13.84 -15.46
CA GLY A 131 -19.30 12.46 -15.12
C GLY A 131 -18.24 11.46 -15.64
N LYS A 132 -17.79 11.64 -16.88
CA LYS A 132 -16.73 10.82 -17.49
C LYS A 132 -15.41 10.91 -16.70
N SER A 133 -14.96 12.12 -16.35
CA SER A 133 -13.73 12.28 -15.56
C SER A 133 -13.86 11.71 -14.14
N ALA A 134 -15.06 11.77 -13.53
CA ALA A 134 -15.29 11.16 -12.22
C ALA A 134 -15.17 9.64 -12.25
N ILE A 135 -15.69 8.98 -13.28
CA ILE A 135 -15.51 7.53 -13.50
C ILE A 135 -14.02 7.21 -13.66
N PHE A 136 -13.32 7.95 -14.50
CA PHE A 136 -11.90 7.71 -14.79
C PHE A 136 -11.04 7.85 -13.53
N ASN A 137 -11.26 8.92 -12.76
CA ASN A 137 -10.53 9.16 -11.52
C ASN A 137 -10.88 8.15 -10.41
N LEU A 138 -12.10 7.62 -10.37
CA LEU A 138 -12.41 6.51 -9.46
C LEU A 138 -11.65 5.26 -9.84
N ILE A 139 -11.64 4.88 -11.12
CA ILE A 139 -10.89 3.70 -11.59
C ILE A 139 -9.41 3.85 -11.27
N GLU A 140 -8.82 5.01 -11.54
CA GLU A 140 -7.43 5.32 -11.18
C GLU A 140 -7.19 5.17 -9.68
N ALA A 141 -8.08 5.75 -8.85
CA ALA A 141 -7.98 5.64 -7.40
C ALA A 141 -8.03 4.18 -6.92
N LEU A 142 -8.90 3.34 -7.51
CA LEU A 142 -8.99 1.92 -7.16
C LEU A 142 -7.72 1.17 -7.55
N VAL A 143 -7.19 1.39 -8.76
CA VAL A 143 -5.90 0.79 -9.18
C VAL A 143 -4.78 1.21 -8.22
N MET A 144 -4.70 2.50 -7.86
CA MET A 144 -3.73 2.96 -6.87
C MET A 144 -3.91 2.28 -5.52
N LEU A 145 -5.13 2.11 -5.02
CA LEU A 145 -5.38 1.48 -3.72
C LEU A 145 -5.05 -0.01 -3.70
N HIS A 146 -5.19 -0.73 -4.81
CA HIS A 146 -4.84 -2.15 -4.92
C HIS A 146 -3.36 -2.38 -5.21
N LYS A 147 -2.76 -1.55 -6.09
CA LYS A 147 -1.40 -1.77 -6.61
C LYS A 147 -0.33 -0.88 -6.02
N TYR A 148 -0.74 0.24 -5.45
CA TYR A 148 0.13 1.24 -4.89
C TYR A 148 -0.42 1.75 -3.54
N PRO A 149 -0.63 0.86 -2.55
CA PRO A 149 -1.30 1.19 -1.29
C PRO A 149 -0.41 2.03 -0.35
N LYS A 150 -0.01 3.23 -0.79
CA LYS A 150 0.88 4.14 -0.05
C LYS A 150 0.13 5.07 0.90
N GLY A 151 -1.20 5.08 0.88
CA GLY A 151 -2.00 5.98 1.71
C GLY A 151 -3.39 6.28 1.12
N PRO A 152 -4.08 7.31 1.65
CA PRO A 152 -5.39 7.71 1.18
C PRO A 152 -5.34 8.34 -0.21
N VAL A 153 -6.37 8.08 -1.01
CA VAL A 153 -6.68 8.72 -2.29
C VAL A 153 -8.03 9.41 -2.15
N HIS A 154 -8.11 10.67 -2.56
CA HIS A 154 -9.29 11.51 -2.39
C HIS A 154 -9.96 11.85 -3.73
N ILE A 155 -11.29 11.85 -3.75
CA ILE A 155 -12.09 12.31 -4.88
C ILE A 155 -13.14 13.29 -4.37
N ASN A 156 -13.09 14.53 -4.85
CA ASN A 156 -14.06 15.56 -4.55
C ASN A 156 -15.09 15.67 -5.68
N LEU A 157 -16.34 15.33 -5.40
CA LEU A 157 -17.41 15.17 -6.37
C LEU A 157 -18.42 16.31 -6.26
N SER A 158 -18.41 17.23 -7.24
CA SER A 158 -19.44 18.25 -7.35
C SER A 158 -20.83 17.66 -7.60
N LYS A 159 -21.85 18.28 -7.01
CA LYS A 159 -23.23 17.80 -7.08
C LYS A 159 -23.78 17.67 -8.50
N ASP A 160 -23.47 18.62 -9.38
CA ASP A 160 -23.85 18.60 -10.79
C ASP A 160 -23.18 17.46 -11.56
N VAL A 161 -21.89 17.22 -11.32
CA VAL A 161 -21.15 16.07 -11.87
C VAL A 161 -21.78 14.74 -11.47
N LEU A 162 -22.18 14.59 -10.20
CA LEU A 162 -22.87 13.39 -9.73
C LEU A 162 -24.23 13.14 -10.40
N LEU A 163 -24.92 14.21 -10.82
CA LEU A 163 -26.24 14.17 -11.45
C LEU A 163 -26.19 14.07 -12.97
N GLU A 164 -25.01 14.28 -13.56
CA GLU A 164 -24.80 14.21 -15.00
C GLU A 164 -25.24 12.83 -15.54
N GLY A 165 -25.97 12.85 -16.66
CA GLY A 165 -26.35 11.62 -17.35
C GLY A 165 -25.14 11.08 -18.11
N ILE A 166 -24.84 9.80 -17.95
CA ILE A 166 -23.76 9.12 -18.66
C ILE A 166 -24.35 8.10 -19.62
N ASP A 167 -23.87 8.15 -20.86
CA ASP A 167 -23.96 7.07 -21.83
C ASP A 167 -22.66 6.26 -21.77
N PHE A 168 -22.75 4.97 -21.51
CA PHE A 168 -21.56 4.13 -21.29
C PHE A 168 -20.87 3.74 -22.58
N ASP A 169 -21.61 3.70 -23.69
CA ASP A 169 -21.00 3.48 -25.01
C ASP A 169 -20.01 4.62 -25.36
N ASP A 170 -20.10 5.76 -24.68
CA ASP A 170 -19.21 6.92 -24.82
C ASP A 170 -18.03 6.93 -23.81
N VAL A 171 -18.00 5.99 -22.85
CA VAL A 171 -16.92 5.81 -21.89
C VAL A 171 -15.82 4.98 -22.55
N ASP A 172 -14.98 5.67 -23.31
CA ASP A 172 -13.77 5.09 -23.91
C ASP A 172 -12.80 4.62 -22.83
N LEU A 173 -12.76 3.29 -22.60
CA LEU A 173 -11.87 2.62 -21.65
C LEU A 173 -10.40 2.70 -22.08
N ASN A 174 -10.11 2.80 -23.37
CA ASN A 174 -8.74 3.06 -23.85
C ASN A 174 -8.32 4.47 -23.46
N GLY A 175 -9.25 5.42 -23.50
CA GLY A 175 -9.06 6.76 -22.94
C GLY A 175 -8.82 6.80 -21.42
N ILE A 176 -9.22 5.78 -20.64
CA ILE A 176 -8.90 5.66 -19.20
C ILE A 176 -7.42 5.36 -19.02
N ILE A 177 -6.96 4.39 -19.78
CA ILE A 177 -5.59 3.91 -19.78
C ILE A 177 -4.64 5.02 -20.24
N ASP A 178 -5.00 5.74 -21.32
CA ASP A 178 -4.27 6.93 -21.80
C ASP A 178 -4.33 8.12 -20.82
N SER A 179 -5.35 8.16 -19.95
CA SER A 179 -5.49 9.21 -18.93
C SER A 179 -4.72 8.93 -17.65
N PHE A 180 -4.27 7.69 -17.45
CA PHE A 180 -3.44 7.35 -16.32
C PHE A 180 -2.14 8.13 -16.40
N ASP A 181 -1.70 8.57 -15.23
CA ASP A 181 -0.47 9.32 -15.10
C ASP A 181 0.72 8.48 -15.60
N HIS A 182 1.31 8.86 -16.73
CA HIS A 182 2.49 8.18 -17.28
C HIS A 182 3.69 8.23 -16.33
N ASP A 183 3.65 9.07 -15.28
CA ASP A 183 4.64 9.06 -14.20
C ASP A 183 4.48 7.82 -13.29
N ILE A 184 3.28 7.22 -13.22
CA ILE A 184 2.98 6.00 -12.45
C ILE A 184 2.98 4.75 -13.34
N PHE A 185 2.63 4.86 -14.63
CA PHE A 185 2.48 3.71 -15.52
C PHE A 185 3.46 3.76 -16.71
N GLU A 186 4.27 2.71 -16.89
CA GLU A 186 5.22 2.57 -18.01
C GLU A 186 4.99 1.27 -18.79
N GLY A 187 4.97 1.34 -20.12
CA GLY A 187 4.79 0.18 -20.99
C GLY A 187 3.34 -0.23 -21.25
N ILE A 188 2.38 0.59 -20.81
CA ILE A 188 0.95 0.44 -21.14
C ILE A 188 0.73 0.42 -22.66
N ASP A 189 1.30 1.39 -23.38
CA ASP A 189 1.07 1.59 -24.82
C ASP A 189 1.46 0.37 -25.67
N SER A 190 2.43 -0.43 -25.23
CA SER A 190 2.94 -1.59 -25.97
C SER A 190 2.09 -2.86 -25.81
N ASN A 191 1.14 -2.89 -24.88
CA ASN A 191 0.35 -4.07 -24.54
C ASN A 191 -1.18 -3.80 -24.48
N LEU A 192 -1.64 -2.72 -25.12
CA LEU A 192 -3.06 -2.33 -25.21
C LEU A 192 -3.98 -3.45 -25.72
N GLU A 193 -3.48 -4.36 -26.57
CA GLU A 193 -4.26 -5.49 -27.11
C GLU A 193 -4.81 -6.43 -26.01
N ILE A 194 -4.13 -6.56 -24.86
CA ILE A 194 -4.59 -7.41 -23.74
C ILE A 194 -5.80 -6.78 -23.03
N PHE A 195 -5.86 -5.45 -23.00
CA PHE A 195 -6.98 -4.70 -22.45
C PHE A 195 -8.15 -4.68 -23.44
N ASP A 196 -7.88 -4.49 -24.74
CA ASP A 196 -8.90 -4.52 -25.81
C ASP A 196 -9.67 -5.84 -25.87
N GLU A 197 -9.01 -7.00 -25.64
CA GLU A 197 -9.67 -8.31 -25.68
C GLU A 197 -10.53 -8.61 -24.44
N LYS A 198 -10.17 -8.05 -23.27
CA LYS A 198 -10.73 -8.44 -21.98
C LYS A 198 -11.67 -7.40 -21.36
N ILE A 199 -11.64 -6.16 -21.82
CA ILE A 199 -12.47 -5.10 -21.24
C ILE A 199 -13.31 -4.49 -22.35
N SER A 200 -14.52 -5.02 -22.48
CA SER A 200 -15.45 -4.61 -23.53
C SER A 200 -16.68 -3.89 -22.99
N SER A 201 -16.91 -3.98 -21.67
CA SER A 201 -18.10 -3.46 -21.01
C SER A 201 -17.84 -3.15 -19.52
N PHE A 202 -18.85 -2.56 -18.89
CA PHE A 202 -18.80 -2.19 -17.47
C PHE A 202 -18.81 -3.39 -16.51
N ASP A 203 -19.43 -4.51 -16.91
CA ASP A 203 -19.46 -5.74 -16.09
C ASP A 203 -18.06 -6.40 -16.01
N ASP A 204 -17.13 -5.96 -16.85
CA ASP A 204 -15.75 -6.44 -16.92
C ASP A 204 -14.81 -5.67 -15.97
N PHE A 205 -15.31 -4.80 -15.07
CA PHE A 205 -14.44 -4.06 -14.14
C PHE A 205 -13.61 -4.99 -13.24
N HIS A 206 -14.22 -6.09 -12.77
CA HIS A 206 -13.48 -7.15 -12.11
C HIS A 206 -12.33 -7.69 -12.97
N GLU A 207 -12.53 -7.79 -14.29
CA GLU A 207 -11.48 -8.18 -15.23
C GLU A 207 -10.40 -7.11 -15.36
N LEU A 208 -10.73 -5.81 -15.35
CA LEU A 208 -9.75 -4.72 -15.32
C LEU A 208 -8.82 -4.82 -14.09
N VAL A 209 -9.39 -4.97 -12.90
CA VAL A 209 -8.62 -5.11 -11.65
C VAL A 209 -7.77 -6.38 -11.70
N ASN A 210 -8.35 -7.51 -12.16
CA ASN A 210 -7.61 -8.76 -12.33
C ASN A 210 -6.48 -8.63 -13.36
N ILE A 211 -6.65 -7.85 -14.43
CA ILE A 211 -5.59 -7.62 -15.43
C ILE A 211 -4.42 -6.90 -14.78
N PHE A 212 -4.67 -5.84 -14.01
CA PHE A 212 -3.62 -5.20 -13.23
C PHE A 212 -3.00 -6.17 -12.23
N ASP A 213 -3.82 -7.02 -11.59
CA ASP A 213 -3.35 -8.02 -10.64
C ASP A 213 -2.41 -9.07 -11.23
N ASP A 214 -2.80 -9.67 -12.33
CA ASP A 214 -2.10 -10.79 -12.96
C ASP A 214 -0.92 -10.35 -13.82
N HIS A 215 -1.04 -9.18 -14.46
CA HIS A 215 -0.13 -8.77 -15.51
C HIS A 215 0.78 -7.61 -15.16
N PHE A 216 0.57 -6.89 -14.06
CA PHE A 216 1.41 -5.75 -13.68
C PHE A 216 2.10 -5.99 -12.34
N ILE A 217 3.32 -5.47 -12.23
CA ILE A 217 4.10 -5.37 -10.99
C ILE A 217 4.56 -3.94 -10.81
N TYR A 218 4.79 -3.53 -9.57
CA TYR A 218 5.39 -2.22 -9.31
C TYR A 218 6.91 -2.34 -9.23
N TYR A 219 7.61 -1.62 -10.09
CA TYR A 219 9.07 -1.63 -10.19
C TYR A 219 9.61 -0.27 -10.64
N GLY A 220 10.66 0.22 -9.97
CA GLY A 220 11.38 1.43 -10.40
C GLY A 220 10.51 2.69 -10.40
N GLY A 221 9.58 2.80 -9.46
CA GLY A 221 8.66 3.93 -9.37
C GLY A 221 7.37 3.76 -10.19
N LYS A 222 7.24 2.68 -10.99
CA LYS A 222 6.16 2.55 -11.97
C LYS A 222 5.52 1.17 -12.00
N LEU A 223 4.30 1.08 -12.53
CA LEU A 223 3.67 -0.18 -12.89
C LEU A 223 4.18 -0.65 -14.25
N VAL A 224 4.75 -1.85 -14.28
CA VAL A 224 5.40 -2.48 -15.43
C VAL A 224 4.77 -3.85 -15.71
N PHE A 225 4.71 -4.24 -16.98
CA PHE A 225 4.17 -5.54 -17.36
C PHE A 225 5.05 -6.70 -16.86
N ARG A 226 4.44 -7.66 -16.16
CA ARG A 226 5.08 -8.78 -15.45
C ARG A 226 5.85 -9.71 -16.39
N ASP A 227 5.31 -10.02 -17.57
CA ASP A 227 5.99 -10.90 -18.53
C ASP A 227 7.22 -10.21 -19.13
N ASP A 228 7.15 -8.90 -19.35
CA ASP A 228 8.28 -8.12 -19.86
C ASP A 228 9.37 -8.07 -18.79
N PHE A 229 9.00 -7.84 -17.52
CA PHE A 229 9.93 -7.98 -16.41
C PHE A 229 10.56 -9.38 -16.36
N THR A 230 9.77 -10.45 -16.42
CA THR A 230 10.27 -11.84 -16.28
C THR A 230 11.17 -12.29 -17.43
N LYS A 231 10.80 -11.97 -18.69
CA LYS A 231 11.62 -12.27 -19.89
C LYS A 231 12.94 -11.50 -19.87
N ASN A 232 12.90 -10.27 -19.36
CA ASN A 232 14.06 -9.41 -19.28
C ASN A 232 14.95 -9.74 -18.08
N PHE A 233 14.40 -10.13 -16.93
CA PHE A 233 15.18 -10.49 -15.74
C PHE A 233 16.22 -11.59 -16.03
N ASN A 234 15.85 -12.61 -16.80
CA ASN A 234 16.76 -13.71 -17.18
C ASN A 234 17.73 -13.36 -18.34
N SER A 235 17.38 -12.42 -19.22
CA SER A 235 18.18 -12.07 -20.41
C SER A 235 19.05 -10.81 -20.24
N PHE A 236 18.66 -9.89 -19.35
CA PHE A 236 19.39 -8.66 -19.01
C PHE A 236 20.55 -8.90 -18.03
N SER A 237 20.56 -10.03 -17.32
CA SER A 237 21.64 -10.45 -16.41
C SER A 237 23.02 -10.60 -17.06
N LYS A 238 23.15 -10.44 -18.39
CA LYS A 238 24.42 -10.65 -19.09
C LYS A 238 24.98 -9.52 -19.92
N ASN A 239 24.26 -8.44 -20.30
CA ASN A 239 24.89 -7.45 -21.18
C ASN A 239 24.36 -6.01 -21.22
N ASN A 240 23.42 -5.56 -20.40
CA ASN A 240 23.09 -4.12 -20.18
C ASN A 240 21.96 -3.98 -19.14
N ALA A 241 22.21 -4.35 -17.89
CA ALA A 241 21.25 -4.16 -16.80
C ALA A 241 21.18 -2.67 -16.41
N SER A 242 19.97 -2.16 -16.16
CA SER A 242 19.78 -0.88 -15.46
C SER A 242 20.43 -0.96 -14.06
N ASP A 243 20.75 0.18 -13.44
CA ASP A 243 21.31 0.19 -12.06
C ASP A 243 20.42 -0.55 -11.05
N VAL A 244 19.10 -0.63 -11.31
CA VAL A 244 18.10 -1.27 -10.43
C VAL A 244 18.11 -2.80 -10.55
N ASP A 245 18.25 -3.38 -11.75
CA ASP A 245 18.28 -4.84 -11.94
C ASP A 245 19.55 -5.48 -11.35
N ASN A 246 20.66 -4.74 -11.38
CA ASN A 246 21.91 -5.12 -10.72
C ASN A 246 21.74 -5.17 -9.19
N ASN A 247 20.96 -4.25 -8.62
CA ASN A 247 20.71 -4.18 -7.18
C ASN A 247 19.90 -5.37 -6.67
N ILE A 248 18.92 -5.89 -7.42
CA ILE A 248 18.13 -7.06 -7.01
C ILE A 248 19.02 -8.30 -6.86
N ASN A 249 19.80 -8.63 -7.89
CA ASN A 249 20.67 -9.81 -7.85
C ASN A 249 21.74 -9.66 -6.76
N LEU A 250 22.34 -8.46 -6.65
CA LEU A 250 23.31 -8.16 -5.59
C LEU A 250 22.69 -8.29 -4.19
N ALA A 251 21.46 -7.83 -4.00
CA ALA A 251 20.74 -7.97 -2.74
C ALA A 251 20.50 -9.44 -2.39
N ILE A 252 19.98 -10.22 -3.34
CA ILE A 252 19.73 -11.65 -3.15
C ILE A 252 21.02 -12.39 -2.81
N ASP A 253 22.10 -12.15 -3.55
CA ASP A 253 23.40 -12.78 -3.30
C ASP A 253 23.99 -12.37 -1.94
N LYS A 254 23.94 -11.07 -1.59
CA LYS A 254 24.41 -10.57 -0.30
C LYS A 254 23.62 -11.18 0.86
N PHE A 255 22.31 -11.30 0.72
CA PHE A 255 21.45 -11.91 1.72
C PHE A 255 21.72 -13.42 1.86
N LYS A 256 21.87 -14.14 0.73
CA LYS A 256 22.20 -15.57 0.69
C LYS A 256 23.55 -15.90 1.36
N LEU A 257 24.53 -15.00 1.24
CA LEU A 257 25.86 -15.19 1.84
C LEU A 257 25.95 -14.76 3.32
N SER A 258 24.88 -14.16 3.86
CA SER A 258 24.83 -13.65 5.24
C SER A 258 24.88 -14.79 6.26
N ARG A 259 25.67 -14.60 7.32
CA ARG A 259 25.76 -15.54 8.45
C ARG A 259 24.89 -15.14 9.62
N LYS A 260 24.61 -13.84 9.76
CA LYS A 260 23.77 -13.26 10.80
C LYS A 260 22.66 -12.41 10.17
N PRO A 261 21.78 -12.99 9.34
CA PRO A 261 20.73 -12.24 8.69
C PRO A 261 19.69 -11.80 9.72
N LEU A 262 19.09 -10.64 9.46
CA LEU A 262 17.85 -10.18 10.09
C LEU A 262 16.92 -9.70 9.00
N VAL A 263 15.62 -10.01 9.11
CA VAL A 263 14.60 -9.32 8.31
C VAL A 263 13.83 -8.36 9.20
N VAL A 264 13.72 -7.10 8.78
CA VAL A 264 12.87 -6.10 9.42
C VAL A 264 11.63 -5.90 8.56
N VAL A 265 10.47 -6.24 9.12
CA VAL A 265 9.20 -6.25 8.37
C VAL A 265 8.36 -5.03 8.72
N GLY A 266 7.87 -4.32 7.71
CA GLY A 266 6.88 -3.24 7.84
C GLY A 266 5.50 -3.61 7.29
N ASN A 267 4.59 -2.64 7.29
CA ASN A 267 3.20 -2.84 6.82
C ASN A 267 3.06 -3.04 5.32
N GLY A 268 4.10 -2.74 4.53
CA GLY A 268 4.11 -3.06 3.10
C GLY A 268 3.90 -4.56 2.84
N ILE A 269 4.22 -5.46 3.77
CA ILE A 269 3.88 -6.89 3.65
C ILE A 269 2.37 -7.13 3.75
N VAL A 270 1.66 -6.40 4.62
CA VAL A 270 0.20 -6.52 4.74
C VAL A 270 -0.46 -6.02 3.46
N TRP A 271 -0.06 -4.83 3.01
CA TRP A 271 -0.66 -4.18 1.84
C TRP A 271 -0.30 -4.86 0.51
N GLY A 272 0.90 -5.43 0.39
CA GLY A 272 1.30 -6.30 -0.72
C GLY A 272 0.72 -7.73 -0.64
N LYS A 273 -0.20 -8.00 0.30
CA LYS A 273 -0.82 -9.31 0.55
C LYS A 273 0.21 -10.46 0.68
N ALA A 274 1.34 -10.18 1.33
CA ALA A 274 2.52 -11.04 1.34
C ALA A 274 2.74 -11.81 2.65
N ILE A 275 1.74 -11.85 3.56
CA ILE A 275 1.87 -12.53 4.86
C ILE A 275 2.17 -14.03 4.70
N ASP A 276 1.48 -14.72 3.78
CA ASP A 276 1.70 -16.15 3.52
C ASP A 276 3.06 -16.42 2.87
N LYS A 277 3.51 -15.52 1.98
CA LYS A 277 4.84 -15.57 1.37
C LYS A 277 5.94 -15.38 2.42
N LEU A 278 5.78 -14.39 3.30
CA LEU A 278 6.69 -14.16 4.43
C LEU A 278 6.72 -15.37 5.36
N SER A 279 5.56 -15.93 5.71
CA SER A 279 5.47 -17.13 6.55
C SER A 279 6.17 -18.33 5.90
N THR A 280 5.98 -18.51 4.59
CA THR A 280 6.67 -19.55 3.81
C THR A 280 8.18 -19.33 3.83
N PHE A 281 8.63 -18.09 3.59
CA PHE A 281 10.04 -17.72 3.65
C PHE A 281 10.65 -18.04 5.02
N VAL A 282 10.04 -17.57 6.10
CA VAL A 282 10.49 -17.81 7.49
C VAL A 282 10.57 -19.30 7.80
N SER A 283 9.56 -20.08 7.42
CA SER A 283 9.54 -21.52 7.67
C SER A 283 10.65 -22.29 6.94
N LYS A 284 11.08 -21.79 5.76
CA LYS A 284 12.10 -22.40 4.92
C LYS A 284 13.51 -21.98 5.32
N THR A 285 13.70 -20.71 5.68
CA THR A 285 15.03 -20.13 5.90
C THR A 285 15.41 -20.10 7.36
N TRP A 286 14.46 -20.07 8.30
CA TRP A 286 14.75 -19.92 9.72
C TRP A 286 15.50 -18.62 10.08
N VAL A 287 15.39 -17.60 9.24
CA VAL A 287 15.96 -16.28 9.51
C VAL A 287 15.13 -15.56 10.58
N PRO A 288 15.76 -14.96 11.61
CA PRO A 288 15.04 -14.17 12.60
C PRO A 288 14.43 -12.90 11.99
N ILE A 289 13.27 -12.53 12.52
CA ILE A 289 12.43 -11.43 12.07
C ILE A 289 12.25 -10.43 13.21
N ALA A 290 12.44 -9.15 12.91
CA ALA A 290 11.95 -8.06 13.74
C ALA A 290 10.84 -7.31 12.99
N THR A 291 9.94 -6.68 13.72
CA THR A 291 8.86 -5.88 13.13
C THR A 291 9.06 -4.40 13.42
N THR A 292 8.55 -3.54 12.55
CA THR A 292 8.24 -2.17 12.97
C THR A 292 7.08 -2.16 13.98
N PHE A 293 6.81 -1.02 14.61
CA PHE A 293 5.67 -0.88 15.51
C PHE A 293 4.34 -1.21 14.81
N HIS A 294 4.15 -0.75 13.57
CA HIS A 294 2.88 -0.87 12.85
C HIS A 294 2.59 -2.28 12.35
N SER A 295 3.64 -3.11 12.18
CA SER A 295 3.57 -4.49 11.67
C SER A 295 3.59 -5.55 12.77
N LYS A 296 3.38 -5.14 14.03
CA LYS A 296 3.21 -6.06 15.15
C LYS A 296 2.08 -7.05 14.85
N GLY A 297 2.33 -8.33 15.10
CA GLY A 297 1.36 -9.41 14.90
C GLY A 297 1.34 -10.02 13.50
N ILE A 298 2.16 -9.54 12.56
CA ILE A 298 2.28 -10.13 11.21
C ILE A 298 2.87 -11.55 11.20
N ILE A 299 3.67 -11.85 12.22
CA ILE A 299 4.12 -13.19 12.61
C ILE A 299 3.73 -13.38 14.08
N SER A 300 3.42 -14.61 14.46
CA SER A 300 3.13 -14.95 15.85
C SER A 300 4.24 -14.48 16.79
N GLU A 301 3.88 -13.77 17.86
CA GLU A 301 4.84 -13.31 18.88
C GLU A 301 5.34 -14.42 19.80
N SER A 302 4.71 -15.59 19.72
CA SER A 302 5.19 -16.82 20.36
C SER A 302 6.20 -17.58 19.48
N ASP A 303 6.37 -17.18 18.22
CA ASP A 303 7.39 -17.77 17.35
C ASP A 303 8.77 -17.31 17.81
N LYS A 304 9.70 -18.25 17.96
CA LYS A 304 11.09 -17.94 18.33
C LYS A 304 11.86 -17.17 17.25
N LEU A 305 11.36 -17.16 16.02
CA LEU A 305 11.93 -16.36 14.95
C LEU A 305 11.41 -14.93 15.02
N ASN A 306 10.36 -14.63 15.77
CA ASN A 306 9.89 -13.28 15.99
C ASN A 306 10.60 -12.66 17.20
N LEU A 307 11.52 -11.74 16.93
CA LEU A 307 12.28 -11.02 17.94
C LEU A 307 11.48 -9.87 18.57
N GLY A 308 10.35 -9.49 17.99
CA GLY A 308 9.52 -8.36 18.40
C GLY A 308 9.86 -7.06 17.67
N ILE A 309 9.51 -5.93 18.28
CA ILE A 309 9.65 -4.61 17.66
C ILE A 309 11.12 -4.17 17.69
N VAL A 310 11.64 -3.59 16.60
CA VAL A 310 12.95 -2.92 16.55
C VAL A 310 12.83 -1.41 16.80
N GLY A 311 13.83 -0.82 17.43
CA GLY A 311 14.01 0.63 17.57
C GLY A 311 13.92 1.15 19.01
N LEU A 312 13.54 2.43 19.15
CA LEU A 312 13.57 3.18 20.43
C LEU A 312 12.79 2.50 21.58
N ARG A 313 11.70 1.81 21.24
CA ARG A 313 10.86 1.04 22.17
C ARG A 313 10.84 -0.44 21.79
N GLY A 314 11.93 -0.89 21.17
CA GLY A 314 12.11 -2.25 20.72
C GLY A 314 12.43 -3.22 21.85
N THR A 315 12.37 -4.51 21.55
CA THR A 315 12.83 -5.56 22.46
C THR A 315 14.36 -5.61 22.47
N SER A 316 14.95 -6.11 23.55
CA SER A 316 16.41 -6.31 23.59
C SER A 316 16.89 -7.24 22.47
N LEU A 317 16.10 -8.28 22.14
CA LEU A 317 16.41 -9.23 21.07
C LEU A 317 16.44 -8.58 19.69
N ALA A 318 15.41 -7.80 19.35
CA ALA A 318 15.31 -7.16 18.04
C ALA A 318 16.40 -6.10 17.86
N ASN A 319 16.67 -5.30 18.90
CA ASN A 319 17.72 -4.29 18.87
C ASN A 319 19.11 -4.93 18.81
N TYR A 320 19.37 -5.98 19.61
CA TYR A 320 20.62 -6.71 19.55
C TYR A 320 20.87 -7.31 18.16
N ALA A 321 19.86 -7.97 17.58
CA ALA A 321 19.98 -8.52 16.24
C ALA A 321 20.22 -7.42 15.19
N TYR A 322 19.49 -6.30 15.26
CA TYR A 322 19.65 -5.19 14.33
C TYR A 322 21.07 -4.60 14.37
N GLU A 323 21.66 -4.48 15.56
CA GLU A 323 23.02 -3.97 15.74
C GLU A 323 24.10 -4.94 15.25
N ASN A 324 23.90 -6.25 15.44
CA ASN A 324 24.93 -7.27 15.27
C ASN A 324 24.77 -8.16 14.03
N SER A 325 23.69 -7.96 13.25
CA SER A 325 23.48 -8.64 11.97
C SER A 325 24.51 -8.21 10.92
N ASP A 326 24.95 -9.13 10.06
CA ASP A 326 25.84 -8.80 8.93
C ASP A 326 25.08 -8.44 7.65
N CYS A 327 23.77 -8.72 7.60
CA CYS A 327 22.85 -8.28 6.57
C CYS A 327 21.47 -8.06 7.18
N ILE A 328 20.87 -6.91 6.89
CA ILE A 328 19.53 -6.54 7.35
C ILE A 328 18.65 -6.34 6.13
N LEU A 329 17.68 -7.23 5.91
CA LEU A 329 16.70 -7.11 4.83
C LEU A 329 15.45 -6.40 5.36
N VAL A 330 15.25 -5.16 4.95
CA VAL A 330 14.09 -4.35 5.31
C VAL A 330 13.03 -4.52 4.23
N LEU A 331 11.86 -5.07 4.58
CA LEU A 331 10.76 -5.33 3.66
C LEU A 331 9.56 -4.45 3.98
N GLY A 332 9.22 -3.53 3.08
CA GLY A 332 8.00 -2.73 3.16
C GLY A 332 7.87 -1.87 4.41
N ALA A 333 8.99 -1.43 4.97
CA ALA A 333 9.04 -0.58 6.17
C ALA A 333 9.55 0.81 5.83
N ARG A 334 9.12 1.82 6.60
CA ARG A 334 9.80 3.13 6.62
C ARG A 334 10.78 3.15 7.79
N LEU A 335 12.06 3.38 7.51
CA LEU A 335 13.10 3.56 8.53
C LEU A 335 13.00 4.95 9.15
N SER A 336 12.01 5.12 10.04
CA SER A 336 11.82 6.33 10.83
C SER A 336 12.90 6.47 11.91
N GLU A 337 13.03 7.68 12.46
CA GLU A 337 13.92 7.97 13.60
C GLU A 337 13.65 7.06 14.79
N ARG A 338 12.41 6.58 14.96
CA ARG A 338 12.06 5.63 16.02
C ARG A 338 12.47 4.20 15.70
N THR A 339 12.46 3.81 14.43
CA THR A 339 12.79 2.44 13.99
C THR A 339 14.30 2.21 14.04
N ILE A 340 15.09 3.21 13.66
CA ILE A 340 16.55 3.11 13.58
C ILE A 340 17.27 3.49 14.89
N ALA A 341 16.54 3.87 15.93
CA ALA A 341 17.09 4.42 17.18
C ALA A 341 17.69 3.39 18.14
N SER A 342 17.88 2.13 17.74
CA SER A 342 18.59 1.16 18.59
C SER A 342 20.09 1.50 18.67
N CYS A 343 20.68 1.95 17.56
CA CYS A 343 22.07 2.37 17.47
C CYS A 343 22.24 3.56 16.53
N GLU A 344 23.47 4.05 16.36
CA GLU A 344 23.77 5.03 15.32
C GLU A 344 23.50 4.42 13.94
N TYR A 345 22.70 5.10 13.11
CA TYR A 345 22.29 4.58 11.81
C TYR A 345 23.48 4.31 10.88
N ASP A 346 24.50 5.15 10.96
CA ASP A 346 25.72 5.02 10.15
C ASP A 346 26.50 3.73 10.45
N ASP A 347 26.32 3.11 11.62
CA ASP A 347 26.97 1.84 11.96
C ASP A 347 26.33 0.63 11.25
N VAL A 348 25.06 0.76 10.83
CA VAL A 348 24.27 -0.34 10.24
C VAL A 348 23.96 -0.14 8.76
N LYS A 349 23.91 1.10 8.26
CA LYS A 349 23.41 1.41 6.90
C LYS A 349 24.05 0.57 5.79
N ASP A 350 25.35 0.31 5.87
CA ASP A 350 26.11 -0.46 4.86
C ASP A 350 25.70 -1.94 4.78
N ARG A 351 24.96 -2.42 5.79
CA ARG A 351 24.44 -3.79 5.91
C ARG A 351 22.98 -3.91 5.49
N ILE A 352 22.29 -2.78 5.26
CA ILE A 352 20.86 -2.74 4.95
C ILE A 352 20.62 -2.97 3.45
N ILE A 353 19.75 -3.92 3.15
CA ILE A 353 19.03 -4.06 1.89
C ILE A 353 17.62 -3.54 2.15
N HIS A 354 17.18 -2.50 1.44
CA HIS A 354 15.89 -1.88 1.67
C HIS A 354 14.99 -2.06 0.44
N VAL A 355 13.90 -2.81 0.63
CA VAL A 355 12.89 -3.05 -0.39
C VAL A 355 11.62 -2.33 0.00
N ASN A 356 11.21 -1.36 -0.80
CA ASN A 356 9.99 -0.63 -0.59
C ASN A 356 9.42 -0.14 -1.91
N ILE A 357 8.11 -0.09 -2.03
CA ILE A 357 7.43 0.53 -3.18
C ILE A 357 7.63 2.05 -3.20
N ASP A 358 8.04 2.64 -2.06
CA ASP A 358 8.31 4.05 -1.88
C ASP A 358 9.79 4.42 -1.97
N GLU A 359 10.22 4.89 -3.14
CA GLU A 359 11.60 5.31 -3.39
C GLU A 359 12.06 6.39 -2.41
N ASP A 360 11.18 7.35 -2.07
CA ASP A 360 11.48 8.44 -1.13
C ASP A 360 11.80 7.95 0.29
N CYS A 361 11.45 6.71 0.64
CA CYS A 361 11.71 6.13 1.95
C CYS A 361 12.94 5.23 1.99
N LEU A 362 13.54 4.91 0.84
CA LEU A 362 14.72 4.07 0.70
C LEU A 362 15.96 4.79 1.27
N LYS A 363 16.81 4.03 1.97
CA LYS A 363 17.91 4.57 2.81
C LYS A 363 19.05 3.57 3.04
N GLY A 364 19.00 2.39 2.45
CA GLY A 364 19.93 1.30 2.68
C GLY A 364 21.24 1.42 1.90
N ASN A 365 22.05 0.37 1.97
CA ASN A 365 23.21 0.20 1.09
C ASN A 365 22.80 -0.30 -0.29
N ILE A 366 21.76 -1.12 -0.35
CA ILE A 366 21.14 -1.57 -1.58
C ILE A 366 19.66 -1.22 -1.46
N ASP A 367 19.22 -0.30 -2.30
CA ASP A 367 17.85 0.20 -2.34
C ASP A 367 17.13 -0.37 -3.57
N ILE A 368 15.93 -0.90 -3.35
CA ILE A 368 15.10 -1.56 -4.37
C ILE A 368 13.69 -0.96 -4.27
N SER A 369 13.31 -0.20 -5.31
CA SER A 369 11.96 0.33 -5.49
C SER A 369 11.05 -0.74 -6.10
N MET A 370 10.40 -1.54 -5.26
CA MET A 370 9.57 -2.68 -5.66
C MET A 370 8.56 -3.04 -4.56
N ASP A 371 7.42 -3.65 -4.95
CA ASP A 371 6.54 -4.33 -3.98
C ASP A 371 7.30 -5.45 -3.24
N ALA A 372 7.21 -5.46 -1.91
CA ALA A 372 7.88 -6.46 -1.08
C ALA A 372 7.37 -7.89 -1.32
N SER A 373 6.13 -8.06 -1.75
CA SER A 373 5.50 -9.32 -2.17
C SER A 373 6.18 -9.91 -3.40
N ASP A 374 6.49 -9.08 -4.39
CA ASP A 374 7.14 -9.51 -5.61
C ASP A 374 8.63 -9.79 -5.37
N PHE A 375 9.31 -8.98 -4.55
CA PHE A 375 10.68 -9.28 -4.11
C PHE A 375 10.77 -10.60 -3.34
N LEU A 376 9.79 -10.90 -2.47
CA LEU A 376 9.71 -12.18 -1.77
C LEU A 376 9.55 -13.35 -2.73
N ASP A 377 8.81 -13.21 -3.83
CA ASP A 377 8.70 -14.27 -4.85
C ASP A 377 10.06 -14.55 -5.50
N LEU A 378 10.79 -13.51 -5.88
CA LEU A 378 12.14 -13.63 -6.42
C LEU A 378 13.07 -14.33 -5.42
N LEU A 379 13.11 -13.87 -4.17
CA LEU A 379 13.94 -14.47 -3.12
C LEU A 379 13.56 -15.94 -2.84
N LEU A 380 12.26 -16.26 -2.77
CA LEU A 380 11.77 -17.62 -2.56
C LEU A 380 12.11 -18.56 -3.73
N SER A 381 12.10 -18.07 -4.97
CA SER A 381 12.48 -18.84 -6.15
C SER A 381 13.94 -19.29 -6.10
N GLU A 382 14.82 -18.42 -5.59
CA GLU A 382 16.25 -18.67 -5.46
C GLU A 382 16.59 -19.66 -4.33
N ILE A 383 15.79 -19.63 -3.26
CA ILE A 383 15.95 -20.49 -2.08
C ILE A 383 15.45 -21.93 -2.32
N GLN A 384 14.64 -22.19 -3.35
CA GLN A 384 14.05 -23.52 -3.62
C GLN A 384 15.03 -24.57 -4.17
N SER A 385 16.29 -24.22 -4.44
CA SER A 385 17.32 -25.21 -4.81
C SER A 385 17.71 -26.06 -3.58
N ASN A 386 17.63 -27.40 -3.69
CA ASN A 386 17.82 -28.37 -2.59
C ASN A 386 19.22 -28.35 -1.89
N ASP A 387 20.10 -27.42 -2.23
CA ASP A 387 21.47 -27.29 -1.67
C ASP A 387 21.53 -26.48 -0.36
N TYR A 388 20.43 -25.83 0.05
CA TYR A 388 20.43 -24.83 1.13
C TYR A 388 20.26 -25.39 2.57
N LYS A 389 19.70 -26.59 2.74
CA LYS A 389 19.00 -26.91 4.00
C LYS A 389 19.87 -27.18 5.22
N ASP A 390 20.88 -28.04 5.14
CA ASP A 390 21.46 -28.57 6.39
C ASP A 390 22.53 -27.66 7.00
N LYS A 391 23.34 -26.98 6.19
CA LYS A 391 24.43 -26.12 6.70
C LYS A 391 23.95 -24.76 7.16
N GLU A 392 23.04 -24.13 6.42
CA GLU A 392 22.51 -22.82 6.82
C GLU A 392 21.59 -22.92 8.02
N PHE A 393 20.78 -23.98 8.10
CA PHE A 393 19.95 -24.22 9.26
C PHE A 393 20.76 -24.29 10.56
N ILE A 394 21.94 -24.93 10.55
CA ILE A 394 22.85 -24.97 11.71
C ILE A 394 23.36 -23.55 12.01
N LEU A 395 23.84 -22.84 10.99
CA LEU A 395 24.37 -21.48 11.13
C LEU A 395 23.34 -20.51 11.73
N TYR A 396 22.08 -20.57 11.28
CA TYR A 396 21.03 -19.70 11.76
C TYR A 396 20.52 -20.09 13.15
N ASN A 397 20.56 -21.38 13.52
CA ASN A 397 20.31 -21.76 14.92
C ASN A 397 21.38 -21.20 15.85
N ASP A 398 22.66 -21.22 15.45
CA ASP A 398 23.73 -20.60 16.25
C ASP A 398 23.48 -19.09 16.40
N TRP A 399 23.06 -18.42 15.32
CA TRP A 399 22.71 -17.00 15.36
C TRP A 399 21.51 -16.71 16.28
N ILE A 400 20.42 -17.48 16.17
CA ILE A 400 19.25 -17.35 17.04
C ILE A 400 19.66 -17.56 18.51
N ASN A 401 20.45 -18.60 18.82
CA ASN A 401 20.93 -18.85 20.17
C ASN A 401 21.77 -17.68 20.71
N GLU A 402 22.61 -17.08 19.87
CA GLU A 402 23.38 -15.88 20.21
C GLU A 402 22.44 -14.71 20.56
N ILE A 403 21.42 -14.44 19.74
CA ILE A 403 20.42 -13.39 20.01
C ILE A 403 19.72 -13.64 21.35
N TYR A 404 19.21 -14.85 21.57
CA TYR A 404 18.50 -15.19 22.82
C TYR A 404 19.39 -15.19 24.06
N SER A 405 20.71 -15.30 23.92
CA SER A 405 21.64 -15.11 25.05
C SER A 405 21.71 -13.67 25.56
N HIS A 406 21.15 -12.71 24.81
CA HIS A 406 21.03 -11.29 25.15
C HIS A 406 19.57 -10.88 25.42
N TYR A 407 18.72 -11.85 25.80
CA TYR A 407 17.39 -11.53 26.28
C TYR A 407 17.46 -10.76 27.60
N GLU A 408 16.91 -9.56 27.59
CA GLU A 408 16.63 -8.78 28.79
C GLU A 408 15.12 -8.68 28.90
N GLU A 409 14.58 -9.06 30.05
CA GLU A 409 13.15 -8.94 30.31
C GLU A 409 12.77 -7.46 30.24
N LEU A 410 11.77 -7.13 29.40
CA LEU A 410 11.25 -5.77 29.32
C LEU A 410 10.55 -5.44 30.64
N ILE A 411 11.28 -4.78 31.53
CA ILE A 411 10.72 -4.19 32.73
C ILE A 411 9.92 -2.96 32.27
N VAL A 412 8.61 -2.98 32.48
CA VAL A 412 7.79 -1.77 32.29
C VAL A 412 8.13 -0.84 33.44
N ASP A 413 8.96 0.17 33.16
CA ASP A 413 9.28 1.23 34.12
C ASP A 413 7.98 1.82 34.69
N GLY A 414 7.89 1.83 36.02
CA GLY A 414 6.73 2.31 36.78
C GLY A 414 5.78 1.23 37.31
N ILE A 415 5.96 -0.08 37.03
CA ILE A 415 5.16 -1.14 37.71
C ILE A 415 5.47 -1.20 39.21
N ASP A 416 6.72 -0.94 39.61
CA ASP A 416 7.11 -0.90 41.02
C ASP A 416 6.67 0.40 41.74
N GLU A 417 6.01 1.32 41.03
CA GLU A 417 5.51 2.60 41.57
C GLU A 417 3.97 2.67 41.68
N VAL A 418 3.24 1.58 41.40
CA VAL A 418 1.75 1.52 41.48
C VAL A 418 1.25 0.86 42.77
#